data_AF-A0A6I5P3B5-F1
#
_entry.id   AF-A0A6I5P3B5-F1
#
_cell.length_a   1.000
_cell.length_b   1.000
_cell.length_c   1.000
_cell.angle_alpha   90.00
_cell.angle_beta   90.00
_cell.angle_gamma   90.00
#
_symmetry.space_group_name_H-M   'P 1'
#
loop_
_entity.id
_entity.type
_entity.pdbx_description
1 polymer ?
#
loop_
_entity_poly.entity_id
_entity_poly.type
_entity_poly.pdbx_seq_one_letter_code
_entity_poly.pdbx_strand_id
1 'polypeptide(L)'
;MDSMTALGIVAGSLTTLAYLPQVLKTWRSRSADGMSWSMLIILCAGIALWLVYGVYVHDMPLILANLLTLVFSSAILGVKIRYEAMPKLRARQLITPGAATLQPSLVEDWQLETEMTFTQPESESSSPVA
;
A
#
# COMPACT_ATOMS: atom_id res chain seq x y z
N MET A 1 -34.09 26.51 18.83
CA MET A 1 -32.64 26.32 18.62
C MET A 1 -32.20 27.41 17.67
N ASP A 2 -31.07 28.05 17.91
CA ASP A 2 -30.52 29.03 16.96
C ASP A 2 -30.13 28.35 15.65
N SER A 3 -30.39 29.01 14.51
CA SER A 3 -30.19 28.46 13.17
C SER A 3 -28.73 28.06 12.93
N MET A 4 -27.79 28.81 13.50
CA MET A 4 -26.35 28.53 13.41
C MET A 4 -25.97 27.28 14.20
N THR A 5 -26.55 27.08 15.38
CA THR A 5 -26.31 25.86 16.18
C THR A 5 -26.82 24.61 15.46
N ALA A 6 -28.01 24.69 14.85
CA ALA A 6 -28.58 23.57 14.10
C ALA A 6 -27.70 23.20 12.89
N LEU A 7 -27.21 24.20 12.14
CA LEU A 7 -26.28 24.00 11.03
C LEU A 7 -24.98 23.34 11.49
N GLY A 8 -24.39 23.82 12.58
CA GLY A 8 -23.16 23.27 13.16
C GLY A 8 -23.33 21.80 13.58
N ILE A 9 -24.45 21.44 14.22
CA ILE A 9 -24.75 20.06 14.59
C ILE A 9 -24.89 19.17 13.36
N VAL A 10 -25.61 19.62 12.33
CA VAL A 10 -25.79 18.85 11.08
C VAL A 10 -24.45 18.69 10.36
N ALA A 11 -23.68 19.76 10.22
CA ALA A 11 -22.37 19.72 9.58
C ALA A 11 -21.40 18.80 10.32
N GLY A 12 -21.33 18.90 11.66
CA GLY A 12 -20.52 18.03 12.51
C GLY A 12 -20.93 16.56 12.42
N SER A 13 -22.24 16.29 12.38
CA SER A 13 -22.77 14.93 12.26
C SER A 13 -22.43 14.31 10.90
N LEU A 14 -22.65 15.05 9.81
CA LEU A 14 -22.37 14.58 8.46
C LEU A 14 -20.87 14.32 8.25
N THR A 15 -20.02 15.24 8.67
CA THR A 15 -18.56 15.06 8.56
C THR A 15 -18.08 13.88 9.38
N THR A 16 -18.57 13.71 10.60
CA THR A 16 -18.18 12.56 11.43
C THR A 16 -18.67 11.22 10.84
N LEU A 17 -19.91 11.18 10.36
CA LEU A 17 -20.47 9.99 9.70
C LEU A 17 -19.73 9.64 8.41
N ALA A 18 -19.15 10.62 7.71
CA ALA A 18 -18.33 10.36 6.53
C ALA A 18 -17.02 9.59 6.86
N TYR A 19 -16.50 9.72 8.08
CA TYR A 19 -15.33 8.95 8.52
C TYR A 19 -15.67 7.53 8.97
N LEU A 20 -16.94 7.26 9.33
CA LEU A 20 -17.35 5.97 9.87
C LEU A 20 -17.12 4.78 8.91
N PRO A 21 -17.45 4.85 7.61
CA PRO A 21 -17.13 3.78 6.65
C PRO A 21 -15.63 3.45 6.60
N GLN A 22 -14.78 4.47 6.69
CA GLN A 22 -13.32 4.31 6.65
C GLN A 22 -12.82 3.62 7.92
N VAL A 23 -13.31 4.03 9.10
CA VAL A 23 -12.99 3.37 10.38
C VAL A 23 -13.41 1.91 10.36
N LEU A 24 -14.63 1.62 9.92
CA LEU A 24 -15.16 0.26 9.82
C LEU A 24 -14.34 -0.60 8.85
N LYS A 25 -13.96 -0.05 7.70
CA LYS A 25 -13.09 -0.73 6.73
C LYS A 25 -11.75 -1.07 7.35
N THR A 26 -11.07 -0.10 7.98
CA THR A 26 -9.76 -0.30 8.63
C THR A 26 -9.83 -1.30 9.78
N TRP A 27 -10.90 -1.27 10.58
CA TRP A 27 -11.09 -2.25 11.65
C TRP A 27 -11.27 -3.66 11.07
N ARG A 28 -12.15 -3.81 10.07
CA ARG A 28 -12.45 -5.11 9.47
C ARG A 28 -11.25 -5.70 8.72
N SER A 29 -10.52 -4.88 7.97
CA SER A 29 -9.33 -5.33 7.23
C SER A 29 -8.11 -5.53 8.12
N ARG A 30 -8.11 -4.98 9.35
CA ARG A 30 -6.93 -4.89 10.23
C ARG A 30 -5.70 -4.29 9.52
N SER A 31 -5.94 -3.45 8.51
CA SER A 31 -4.90 -2.81 7.71
C SER A 31 -5.32 -1.38 7.36
N ALA A 32 -4.35 -0.48 7.42
CA ALA A 32 -4.44 0.91 7.00
C ALA A 32 -3.48 1.22 5.84
N ASP A 33 -3.10 0.19 5.06
CA ASP A 33 -2.04 0.29 4.03
C ASP A 33 -2.36 1.33 2.94
N GLY A 34 -3.65 1.57 2.67
CA GLY A 34 -4.11 2.56 1.69
C GLY A 34 -4.02 4.03 2.15
N MET A 35 -3.61 4.31 3.40
CA MET A 35 -3.46 5.67 3.93
C MET A 35 -2.00 5.96 4.23
N SER A 36 -1.51 7.14 3.85
CA SER A 36 -0.13 7.52 4.18
C SER A 36 0.00 7.86 5.67
N TRP A 37 1.17 7.55 6.24
CA TRP A 37 1.51 7.92 7.62
C TRP A 37 1.43 9.43 7.85
N SER A 38 1.99 10.20 6.92
CA SER A 38 1.99 11.66 6.98
C SER A 38 0.58 12.24 6.98
N MET A 39 -0.34 11.69 6.18
CA MET A 39 -1.73 12.14 6.16
C MET A 39 -2.39 11.99 7.53
N LEU A 40 -2.29 10.81 8.16
CA LEU A 40 -2.94 10.57 9.44
C LEU A 40 -2.37 11.43 10.56
N ILE A 41 -1.05 11.63 10.58
CA ILE A 41 -0.38 12.50 11.57
C ILE A 41 -0.82 13.95 11.41
N ILE A 42 -0.75 14.48 10.17
CA ILE A 42 -1.14 15.86 9.88
C ILE A 42 -2.63 16.05 10.17
N LEU A 43 -3.48 15.08 9.83
CA LEU A 43 -4.91 15.11 10.12
C LEU A 43 -5.19 15.18 11.63
N CYS A 44 -4.55 14.32 12.42
CA CYS A 44 -4.70 14.34 13.88
C CYS A 44 -4.23 15.67 14.48
N ALA A 45 -3.08 16.20 14.02
CA ALA A 45 -2.58 17.49 14.46
C ALA A 45 -3.55 18.63 14.09
N GLY A 46 -4.04 18.66 12.85
CA GLY A 46 -5.00 19.66 12.40
C GLY A 46 -6.30 19.64 13.19
N ILE A 47 -6.86 18.46 13.45
CA ILE A 47 -8.09 18.32 14.27
C ILE A 47 -7.83 18.77 15.72
N ALA A 48 -6.67 18.47 16.29
CA ALA A 48 -6.31 18.95 17.63
C ALA A 48 -6.24 20.49 17.68
N LEU A 49 -5.67 21.12 16.65
CA LEU A 49 -5.66 22.59 16.52
C LEU A 49 -7.08 23.15 16.38
N TRP A 50 -7.94 22.51 15.58
CA TRP A 50 -9.35 22.90 15.45
C TRP A 50 -10.11 22.77 16.77
N LEU A 51 -9.81 21.76 17.59
CA LEU A 51 -10.39 21.60 18.92
C LEU A 51 -10.00 22.78 19.83
N VAL A 52 -8.70 23.14 19.85
CA VAL A 52 -8.20 24.31 20.61
C VAL A 52 -8.88 25.60 20.14
N TYR A 53 -8.99 25.78 18.82
CA TYR A 53 -9.69 26.92 18.23
C TYR A 53 -11.16 26.95 18.63
N GLY A 54 -11.88 25.83 18.55
CA GLY A 54 -13.28 25.73 18.95
C GLY A 54 -13.51 26.10 20.41
N VAL A 55 -12.62 25.67 21.31
CA VAL A 55 -12.65 26.08 22.73
C VAL A 55 -12.44 27.58 22.86
N TYR A 56 -11.48 28.15 22.12
CA TYR A 56 -11.20 29.60 22.14
C TYR A 56 -12.40 30.44 21.68
N VAL A 57 -13.16 29.99 20.69
CA VAL A 57 -14.37 30.69 20.19
C VAL A 57 -15.67 30.26 20.88
N HIS A 58 -15.60 29.38 21.88
CA HIS A 58 -16.76 28.82 22.60
C HIS A 58 -17.83 28.16 21.71
N ASP A 59 -17.44 27.56 20.58
CA ASP A 59 -18.35 26.89 19.64
C ASP A 59 -18.50 25.39 19.98
N MET A 60 -19.56 25.06 20.71
CA MET A 60 -19.86 23.68 21.13
C MET A 60 -20.01 22.69 19.95
N PRO A 61 -20.80 22.98 18.90
CA PRO A 61 -20.86 22.13 17.71
C PRO A 61 -19.49 21.82 17.10
N LEU A 62 -18.62 22.83 16.95
CA LEU A 62 -17.28 22.67 16.39
C LEU A 62 -16.39 21.79 17.28
N ILE A 63 -16.44 21.99 18.61
CA ILE A 63 -15.70 21.21 19.59
C ILE A 63 -16.13 19.73 19.53
N LEU A 64 -17.44 19.46 19.59
CA LEU A 64 -17.96 18.10 19.60
C LEU A 64 -17.63 17.33 18.31
N ALA A 65 -17.75 17.98 17.15
CA ALA A 65 -17.42 17.38 15.86
C ALA A 65 -15.93 17.01 15.76
N ASN A 66 -15.04 17.93 16.13
CA ASN A 66 -13.60 17.68 16.06
C ASN A 66 -13.15 16.66 17.10
N LEU A 67 -13.74 16.65 18.30
CA LEU A 67 -13.42 15.64 19.33
C LEU A 67 -13.73 14.23 18.83
N LEU A 68 -14.92 14.03 18.26
CA LEU A 68 -15.34 12.71 17.76
C LEU A 68 -14.48 12.28 16.56
N THR A 69 -14.16 13.22 15.67
CA THR A 69 -13.26 12.97 14.54
C THR A 69 -11.86 12.57 15.02
N LEU A 70 -11.33 13.25 16.04
CA LEU A 70 -10.01 12.94 16.61
C LEU A 70 -9.96 11.51 17.18
N VAL A 71 -11.02 11.06 17.84
CA VAL A 71 -11.15 9.68 18.35
C VAL A 71 -11.07 8.67 17.19
N PHE A 72 -11.81 8.91 16.12
CA PHE A 72 -11.81 8.04 14.94
C PHE A 72 -10.47 8.01 14.22
N SER A 73 -9.86 9.18 13.97
CA SER A 73 -8.55 9.29 13.34
C SER A 73 -7.45 8.62 14.19
N SER A 74 -7.50 8.79 15.51
CA SER A 74 -6.55 8.17 16.44
C SER A 74 -6.70 6.65 16.48
N ALA A 75 -7.93 6.13 16.43
CA ALA A 75 -8.18 4.68 16.37
C ALA A 75 -7.59 4.07 15.08
N ILE A 76 -7.78 4.73 13.93
CA ILE A 76 -7.18 4.32 12.65
C ILE A 76 -5.65 4.34 12.74
N LEU A 77 -5.07 5.41 13.29
CA LEU A 77 -3.63 5.54 13.45
C LEU A 77 -3.07 4.44 14.38
N GLY A 78 -3.78 4.10 15.46
CA GLY A 78 -3.42 3.00 16.36
C GLY A 78 -3.40 1.64 15.67
N VAL A 79 -4.39 1.35 14.81
CA VAL A 79 -4.38 0.14 13.96
C VAL A 79 -3.17 0.18 13.03
N LYS A 80 -2.91 1.29 12.35
CA LYS A 80 -1.76 1.43 11.45
C LYS A 80 -0.44 1.16 12.18
N ILE A 81 -0.24 1.71 13.37
CA ILE A 81 0.93 1.44 14.21
C ILE A 81 1.02 -0.04 14.57
N ARG A 82 -0.06 -0.66 15.04
CA ARG A 82 -0.03 -2.05 15.46
C ARG A 82 0.32 -3.03 14.32
N TYR A 83 -0.15 -2.77 13.11
CA TYR A 83 -0.04 -3.71 11.99
C TYR A 83 1.09 -3.37 11.00
N GLU A 84 1.52 -2.11 10.90
CA GLU A 84 2.57 -1.68 9.96
C GLU A 84 3.86 -1.19 10.63
N ALA A 85 3.87 -0.85 11.93
CA ALA A 85 5.10 -0.47 12.62
C ALA A 85 6.04 -1.65 12.89
N MET A 86 5.64 -2.87 12.52
CA MET A 86 6.56 -4.01 12.48
C MET A 86 7.46 -3.79 11.25
N PRO A 87 8.74 -3.44 11.47
CA PRO A 87 9.60 -2.99 10.39
C PRO A 87 9.67 -4.06 9.31
N LYS A 88 9.69 -3.62 8.05
CA LYS A 88 10.12 -4.41 6.90
C LYS A 88 11.60 -4.84 7.06
N LEU A 89 11.96 -5.51 8.15
CA LEU A 89 13.25 -6.14 8.37
C LEU A 89 13.48 -7.29 7.38
N ARG A 90 12.44 -7.75 6.67
CA ARG A 90 12.56 -8.74 5.60
C ARG A 90 13.14 -8.21 4.29
N ALA A 91 13.33 -6.89 4.12
CA ALA A 91 13.98 -6.36 2.92
C ALA A 91 15.53 -6.44 2.96
N ARG A 92 16.13 -6.78 4.11
CA ARG A 92 17.59 -7.00 4.23
C ARG A 92 18.00 -8.47 4.14
N GLN A 93 17.05 -9.41 4.08
CA GLN A 93 17.33 -10.85 3.91
C GLN A 93 17.30 -11.32 2.45
N LEU A 94 16.72 -10.53 1.52
CA LEU A 94 16.74 -10.82 0.08
C LEU A 94 18.01 -10.32 -0.62
N ILE A 95 18.93 -9.70 0.12
CA ILE A 95 20.33 -9.53 -0.29
C ILE A 95 21.17 -10.44 0.60
N THR A 96 20.99 -11.76 0.44
CA THR A 96 22.06 -12.70 0.75
C THR A 96 22.86 -12.87 -0.55
N PRO A 97 24.01 -12.21 -0.73
CA PRO A 97 24.93 -12.57 -1.80
C PRO A 97 25.58 -13.90 -1.38
N GLY A 98 24.94 -15.02 -1.70
CA GLY A 98 25.36 -16.31 -1.15
C GLY A 98 24.65 -17.56 -1.66
N ALA A 99 23.95 -17.51 -2.80
CA ALA A 99 23.75 -18.71 -3.63
C ALA A 99 24.92 -18.75 -4.64
N ALA A 100 26.14 -19.02 -4.19
CA ALA A 100 26.70 -20.39 -4.15
C ALA A 100 26.43 -21.17 -5.46
N THR A 101 27.37 -20.99 -6.40
CA THR A 101 27.84 -21.96 -7.40
C THR A 101 26.80 -22.66 -8.27
N LEU A 102 26.61 -22.13 -9.48
CA LEU A 102 26.27 -22.97 -10.63
C LEU A 102 27.43 -23.97 -10.83
N GLN A 103 27.13 -25.26 -10.75
CA GLN A 103 28.09 -26.31 -11.08
C GLN A 103 28.38 -26.24 -12.60
N PRO A 104 29.66 -26.30 -13.04
CA PRO A 104 30.01 -26.23 -14.46
C PRO A 104 29.43 -27.37 -15.33
N SER A 105 28.97 -28.47 -14.70
CA SER A 105 28.54 -29.68 -15.39
C SER A 105 27.26 -29.55 -16.22
N LEU A 106 26.54 -28.42 -16.16
CA LEU A 106 25.35 -28.16 -16.99
C LEU A 106 25.66 -27.32 -18.25
N VAL A 107 26.92 -26.93 -18.46
CA VAL A 107 27.33 -26.12 -19.63
C VAL A 107 27.78 -27.01 -20.81
N GLU A 108 28.21 -28.24 -20.57
CA GLU A 108 28.71 -29.13 -21.64
C GLU A 108 27.59 -29.82 -22.44
N ASP A 109 26.37 -29.96 -21.90
CA ASP A 109 25.27 -30.66 -22.55
C ASP A 109 24.72 -29.92 -23.79
N TRP A 110 24.90 -28.60 -23.88
CA TRP A 110 24.36 -27.81 -24.99
C TRP A 110 25.13 -27.96 -26.31
N GLN A 111 26.33 -28.56 -26.30
CA GLN A 111 27.12 -28.74 -27.52
C GLN A 111 26.69 -29.98 -28.33
N LEU A 112 26.05 -30.98 -27.69
CA LEU A 112 25.65 -32.23 -28.35
C LEU A 112 24.36 -32.09 -29.16
N GLU A 113 23.48 -31.14 -28.82
CA GLU A 113 22.22 -30.91 -29.54
C GLU A 113 22.43 -30.28 -30.93
N THR A 114 23.57 -29.61 -31.15
CA THR A 114 23.88 -28.91 -32.41
C THR A 114 24.49 -29.80 -33.51
N GLU A 115 24.92 -31.03 -33.21
CA GLU A 115 25.57 -31.92 -34.21
C GLU A 115 24.71 -33.11 -34.69
N MET A 116 23.46 -33.26 -34.22
CA MET A 116 22.59 -34.41 -34.57
C MET A 116 21.37 -34.07 -35.46
N THR A 117 21.50 -33.11 -36.40
CA THR A 117 20.54 -32.99 -37.52
C THR A 117 21.25 -33.16 -38.87
N PHE A 118 21.32 -34.42 -39.27
CA PHE A 118 20.97 -34.94 -40.60
C PHE A 118 21.92 -34.70 -41.78
N THR A 119 22.74 -35.73 -42.03
CA THR A 119 23.35 -36.02 -43.33
C THR A 119 22.37 -36.72 -44.31
N GLN A 120 22.42 -36.27 -45.58
CA GLN A 120 22.34 -37.03 -46.86
C GLN A 120 20.94 -37.35 -47.47
N PRO A 121 20.77 -37.55 -48.80
CA PRO A 121 21.79 -37.97 -49.79
C PRO A 121 21.81 -37.24 -51.16
N GLU A 122 22.85 -37.59 -51.93
CA GLU A 122 23.05 -37.30 -53.35
C GLU A 122 21.86 -37.68 -54.24
N SER A 123 21.64 -36.90 -55.31
CA SER A 123 21.07 -37.40 -56.56
C SER A 123 21.89 -36.89 -57.73
N GLU A 124 22.69 -37.78 -58.30
CA GLU A 124 23.28 -37.66 -59.64
C GLU A 124 22.21 -37.29 -60.68
N SER A 125 22.51 -36.37 -61.60
CA SER A 125 22.37 -36.67 -63.03
C SER A 125 23.11 -35.63 -63.90
N SER A 126 24.11 -36.17 -64.57
CA SER A 126 24.85 -35.74 -65.74
C SER A 126 23.98 -35.10 -66.83
N SER A 127 24.44 -34.00 -67.46
CA SER A 127 24.96 -33.98 -68.86
C SER A 127 25.08 -32.53 -69.41
N PRO A 128 26.00 -32.25 -70.37
CA PRO A 128 26.45 -30.92 -70.78
C PRO A 128 25.69 -30.42 -72.01
N VAL A 129 25.85 -29.14 -72.39
CA VAL A 129 25.75 -28.67 -73.78
C VAL A 129 26.29 -27.22 -73.89
N ALA A 130 27.26 -27.10 -74.80
CA ALA A 130 27.67 -25.96 -75.64
C ALA A 130 28.02 -24.60 -75.00
#